data_AF-A0A7S7QVY5-F1
#
_entry.id   AF-A0A7S7QVY5-F1
#
_cell.length_a   1.000
_cell.length_b   1.000
_cell.length_c   1.000
_cell.angle_alpha   90.00
_cell.angle_beta   90.00
_cell.angle_gamma   90.00
#
_symmetry.space_group_name_H-M   'P 1'
#
loop_
_entity.id
_entity.type
_entity.pdbx_description
1 polymer ?
#
loop_
_entity_poly.entity_id
_entity_poly.type
_entity_poly.pdbx_seq_one_letter_code
_entity_poly.pdbx_strand_id
1 'polypeptide(L)'
;MSETLKLHQVPEAKAFHHGLWAGRIMSAIVVIALVADGTIQLFAPAQIASMLRETGFAMDLTRVVGPIILACAILYAIPATAVLGAIIVTGLLGGAICAHVRIGELGSPPEIISLLLGAMTWGGLYARDARVRALLPLIR
;
A
#
# COMPACT_ATOMS: atom_id res chain seq x y z
N MET A 1 25.04 9.08 57.28
CA MET A 1 25.79 9.45 56.07
C MET A 1 25.84 8.23 55.16
N SER A 2 24.72 7.96 54.49
CA SER A 2 24.51 6.80 53.60
C SER A 2 23.89 7.34 52.31
N GLU A 3 24.66 8.23 51.68
CA GLU A 3 24.47 8.61 50.30
C GLU A 3 25.00 7.48 49.40
N THR A 4 24.09 6.83 48.69
CA THR A 4 24.23 6.53 47.26
C THR A 4 22.85 6.09 46.79
N LEU A 5 21.99 7.10 46.76
CA LEU A 5 21.05 7.38 45.69
C LEU A 5 21.01 6.25 44.63
N LYS A 6 20.03 5.35 44.76
CA LYS A 6 19.55 4.50 43.68
C LYS A 6 18.98 5.43 42.59
N LEU A 7 19.87 6.01 41.79
CA LEU A 7 19.50 6.80 40.63
C LEU A 7 18.83 5.87 39.63
N HIS A 8 17.50 5.93 39.64
CA HIS A 8 16.63 5.78 38.49
C HIS A 8 17.10 4.72 37.50
N GLN A 9 16.74 3.47 37.80
CA GLN A 9 16.39 2.52 36.74
C GLN A 9 15.19 3.14 36.01
N VAL A 10 15.47 4.01 35.02
CA VAL A 10 14.44 4.42 34.05
C VAL A 10 13.98 3.11 33.44
N PRO A 11 12.70 2.71 33.58
CA PRO A 11 12.22 1.54 32.90
C PRO A 11 12.53 1.76 31.42
N GLU A 12 13.36 0.92 30.81
CA GLU A 12 13.37 0.80 29.36
C GLU A 12 11.94 0.38 29.01
N ALA A 13 11.11 1.38 28.73
CA ALA A 13 9.78 1.15 28.21
C ALA A 13 10.02 0.42 26.89
N LYS A 14 9.79 -0.90 26.93
CA LYS A 14 9.84 -1.81 25.80
C LYS A 14 8.79 -1.32 24.81
N ALA A 15 9.13 -0.30 24.03
CA ALA A 15 8.24 0.30 23.06
C ALA A 15 7.88 -0.81 22.10
N PHE A 16 6.64 -1.29 22.20
CA PHE A 16 6.19 -2.51 21.56
C PHE A 16 6.53 -2.45 20.07
N HIS A 17 7.38 -3.37 19.60
CA HIS A 17 7.73 -3.58 18.19
C HIS A 17 6.50 -3.83 17.29
N HIS A 18 5.33 -4.00 17.87
CA HIS A 18 4.09 -4.40 17.23
C HIS A 18 3.64 -3.42 16.14
N GLY A 19 3.83 -2.11 16.34
CA GLY A 19 3.52 -1.10 15.31
C GLY A 19 4.44 -1.21 14.08
N LEU A 20 5.73 -1.46 14.29
CA LEU A 20 6.69 -1.63 13.19
C LEU A 20 6.42 -2.91 12.39
N TRP A 21 6.08 -4.01 13.07
CA TRP A 21 5.73 -5.28 12.42
C TRP A 21 4.40 -5.20 11.68
N ALA A 22 3.36 -4.62 12.28
CA ALA A 22 2.09 -4.38 11.59
C ALA A 22 2.32 -3.55 10.32
N GLY A 23 3.12 -2.48 10.40
CA GLY A 23 3.44 -1.66 9.24
C GLY A 23 4.18 -2.42 8.14
N ARG A 24 5.13 -3.29 8.50
CA ARG A 24 5.86 -4.14 7.54
C ARG A 24 4.94 -5.16 6.88
N ILE A 25 4.06 -5.81 7.63
CA ILE A 25 3.11 -6.79 7.09
C ILE A 25 2.16 -6.11 6.10
N MET A 26 1.59 -4.95 6.47
CA MET A 26 0.70 -4.19 5.58
C MET A 26 1.40 -3.79 4.28
N SER A 27 2.63 -3.25 4.37
CA SER A 27 3.40 -2.90 3.18
C SER A 27 3.75 -4.13 2.32
N ALA A 28 4.09 -5.27 2.94
CA ALA A 28 4.38 -6.50 2.21
C ALA A 28 3.17 -7.01 1.44
N ILE A 29 1.97 -6.98 2.05
CA ILE A 29 0.72 -7.36 1.39
C ILE A 29 0.46 -6.47 0.17
N VAL A 30 0.65 -5.15 0.29
CA VAL A 30 0.48 -4.21 -0.82
C VAL A 30 1.47 -4.52 -1.95
N VAL A 31 2.76 -4.71 -1.63
CA VAL A 31 3.78 -5.02 -2.65
C VAL A 31 3.45 -6.34 -3.36
N ILE A 32 3.08 -7.39 -2.61
CA ILE A 32 2.71 -8.69 -3.20
C ILE A 32 1.49 -8.56 -4.11
N ALA A 33 0.46 -7.83 -3.67
CA ALA A 33 -0.74 -7.62 -4.47
C ALA A 33 -0.44 -6.88 -5.79
N LEU A 34 0.34 -5.79 -5.73
CA LEU A 34 0.73 -5.04 -6.92
C LEU A 34 1.62 -5.85 -7.85
N VAL A 35 2.59 -6.61 -7.31
CA VAL A 35 3.43 -7.49 -8.14
C VAL A 35 2.59 -8.58 -8.80
N ALA A 36 1.69 -9.23 -8.05
CA ALA A 36 0.79 -10.23 -8.60
C ALA A 36 -0.06 -9.64 -9.73
N ASP A 37 -0.71 -8.50 -9.52
CA ASP A 37 -1.52 -7.85 -10.54
C ASP A 37 -0.69 -7.47 -11.78
N GLY A 38 0.44 -6.77 -11.60
CA GLY A 38 1.31 -6.36 -12.70
C GLY A 38 1.86 -7.55 -13.50
N THR A 39 2.20 -8.66 -12.82
CA THR A 39 2.65 -9.89 -13.50
C THR A 39 1.53 -10.59 -14.26
N ILE A 40 0.32 -10.65 -13.72
CA ILE A 40 -0.84 -11.22 -14.42
C ILE A 40 -1.14 -10.41 -15.68
N GLN A 41 -1.12 -9.08 -15.60
CA GLN A 41 -1.33 -8.21 -16.77
C GLN A 41 -0.28 -8.45 -17.87
N LEU A 42 0.98 -8.70 -17.52
CA LEU A 42 2.05 -8.90 -18.49
C LEU A 42 2.12 -10.30 -19.08
N PHE A 43 1.97 -11.33 -18.24
CA PHE A 43 2.28 -12.71 -18.61
C PHE A 43 1.03 -13.57 -18.78
N ALA A 44 -0.09 -13.20 -18.18
CA ALA A 44 -1.33 -13.95 -18.21
C ALA A 44 -2.58 -13.07 -18.46
N PRO A 45 -2.58 -12.17 -19.47
CA PRO A 45 -3.70 -11.25 -19.71
C PRO A 45 -5.02 -11.98 -19.99
N ALA A 46 -4.96 -13.23 -20.45
CA ALA A 46 -6.14 -14.08 -20.63
C ALA A 46 -6.91 -14.34 -19.32
N GLN A 47 -6.24 -14.34 -18.16
CA GLN A 47 -6.88 -14.57 -16.86
C GLN A 47 -7.79 -13.42 -16.42
N ILE A 48 -7.52 -12.20 -16.91
CA ILE A 48 -8.28 -10.99 -16.60
C ILE A 48 -9.10 -10.51 -17.80
N ALA A 49 -9.20 -11.32 -18.86
CA ALA A 49 -9.91 -10.95 -20.09
C ALA A 49 -11.40 -10.67 -19.86
N SER A 50 -12.05 -11.39 -18.93
CA SER A 50 -13.44 -11.10 -18.54
C SER A 50 -13.56 -9.72 -17.90
N MET A 51 -12.68 -9.42 -16.93
CA MET A 51 -12.65 -8.12 -16.24
C MET A 51 -12.38 -6.96 -17.20
N LEU A 52 -11.45 -7.11 -18.15
CA LEU A 52 -11.19 -6.13 -19.21
C LEU A 52 -12.41 -5.90 -20.10
N ARG A 53 -13.15 -6.97 -20.44
CA ARG A 53 -14.38 -6.87 -21.25
C ARG A 53 -15.51 -6.18 -20.50
N GLU A 54 -15.68 -6.50 -19.22
CA GLU A 54 -16.69 -5.87 -18.33
C GLU A 54 -16.41 -4.38 -18.14
N THR A 55 -15.13 -4.01 -17.99
CA THR A 55 -14.69 -2.61 -17.84
C THR A 55 -14.57 -1.85 -19.17
N GLY A 56 -14.73 -2.54 -20.31
CA GLY A 56 -14.64 -1.94 -21.64
C GLY A 56 -13.22 -1.58 -22.08
N PHE A 57 -12.19 -2.11 -21.43
CA PHE A 57 -10.78 -1.89 -21.78
C PHE A 57 -10.27 -2.93 -22.79
N ALA A 58 -9.45 -2.47 -23.73
CA ALA A 58 -8.80 -3.35 -24.70
C ALA A 58 -7.69 -4.17 -24.04
N MET A 59 -7.53 -5.45 -24.45
CA MET A 59 -6.47 -6.31 -23.92
C MET A 59 -5.06 -5.74 -24.13
N ASP A 60 -4.82 -4.98 -25.18
CA ASP A 60 -3.50 -4.37 -25.44
C ASP A 60 -3.07 -3.39 -24.34
N LEU A 61 -4.03 -2.84 -23.58
CA LEU A 61 -3.76 -1.93 -22.48
C LEU A 61 -2.99 -2.61 -21.33
N THR A 62 -3.15 -3.92 -21.16
CA THR A 62 -2.44 -4.71 -20.12
C THR A 62 -0.92 -4.64 -20.27
N ARG A 63 -0.42 -4.52 -21.51
CA ARG A 63 1.03 -4.36 -21.80
C ARG A 63 1.58 -3.03 -21.34
N VAL A 64 0.73 -2.01 -21.21
CA VAL A 64 1.10 -0.68 -20.72
C VAL A 64 0.89 -0.56 -19.23
N VAL A 65 -0.25 -1.06 -18.72
CA VAL A 65 -0.62 -0.96 -17.31
C VAL A 65 0.25 -1.88 -16.45
N GLY A 66 0.50 -3.12 -16.87
CA GLY A 66 1.32 -4.07 -16.12
C GLY A 66 2.70 -3.52 -15.69
N PRO A 67 3.51 -2.95 -16.60
CA PRO A 67 4.77 -2.30 -16.24
C PRO A 67 4.61 -1.12 -15.29
N ILE A 68 3.56 -0.31 -15.43
CA ILE A 68 3.27 0.82 -14.54
C ILE A 68 3.04 0.31 -13.12
N ILE A 69 2.25 -0.75 -12.96
CA ILE A 69 1.95 -1.34 -11.65
C ILE A 69 3.21 -1.93 -11.02
N LEU A 70 4.05 -2.61 -11.81
CA LEU A 70 5.33 -3.11 -11.31
C LEU A 70 6.28 -1.98 -10.89
N ALA A 71 6.34 -0.88 -11.65
CA ALA A 71 7.12 0.30 -11.27
C ALA A 71 6.61 0.89 -9.95
N CYS A 72 5.28 1.01 -9.76
CA CYS A 72 4.67 1.43 -8.51
C CYS A 72 5.05 0.49 -7.35
N ALA A 73 4.99 -0.82 -7.56
CA ALA A 73 5.36 -1.81 -6.56
C ALA A 73 6.83 -1.67 -6.13
N ILE A 74 7.75 -1.50 -7.08
CA ILE A 74 9.18 -1.30 -6.82
C ILE A 74 9.42 -0.01 -6.04
N LEU A 75 8.82 1.10 -6.48
CA LEU A 75 8.96 2.40 -5.81
C LEU A 75 8.41 2.37 -4.39
N TYR A 76 7.32 1.65 -4.13
CA TYR A 76 6.75 1.50 -2.80
C TYR A 76 7.55 0.52 -1.91
N ALA A 77 8.14 -0.53 -2.50
CA ALA A 77 8.94 -1.52 -1.79
C ALA A 77 10.28 -0.97 -1.29
N ILE A 78 10.90 -0.06 -2.04
CA ILE A 78 12.20 0.54 -1.69
C ILE A 78 11.97 1.59 -0.57
N PRO A 79 12.58 1.42 0.63
CA PRO A 79 12.34 2.32 1.76
C PRO A 79 12.66 3.79 1.47
N ALA A 80 13.68 4.06 0.65
CA ALA A 80 14.10 5.40 0.27
C ALA A 80 13.07 6.15 -0.59
N THR A 81 12.22 5.43 -1.34
CA THR A 81 11.21 5.99 -2.22
C THR A 81 9.78 5.69 -1.76
N ALA A 82 9.61 5.03 -0.61
CA ALA A 82 8.32 4.46 -0.22
C ALA A 82 7.18 5.49 -0.11
N VAL A 83 7.48 6.73 0.30
CA VAL A 83 6.47 7.82 0.34
C VAL A 83 6.04 8.22 -1.07
N LEU A 84 6.99 8.38 -2.01
CA LEU A 84 6.68 8.64 -3.41
C LEU A 84 5.90 7.47 -4.03
N GLY A 85 6.34 6.24 -3.75
CA GLY A 85 5.63 5.03 -4.16
C GLY A 85 4.19 5.02 -3.65
N ALA A 86 3.95 5.39 -2.39
CA ALA A 86 2.60 5.47 -1.83
C ALA A 86 1.72 6.49 -2.54
N ILE A 87 2.26 7.65 -2.88
CA ILE A 87 1.52 8.68 -3.64
C ILE A 87 1.11 8.14 -5.02
N ILE A 88 2.04 7.53 -5.75
CA ILE A 88 1.77 7.01 -7.10
C ILE A 88 0.79 5.83 -7.02
N VAL A 89 0.98 4.90 -6.08
CA VAL A 89 0.04 3.80 -5.82
C VAL A 89 -1.36 4.31 -5.51
N THR A 90 -1.49 5.39 -4.74
CA THR A 90 -2.80 6.00 -4.44
C THR A 90 -3.48 6.53 -5.71
N GLY A 91 -2.73 7.21 -6.58
CA GLY A 91 -3.25 7.66 -7.88
C GLY A 91 -3.68 6.51 -8.77
N LEU A 92 -2.88 5.44 -8.85
CA LEU A 92 -3.18 4.22 -9.59
C LEU A 92 -4.47 3.56 -9.09
N LEU A 93 -4.59 3.32 -7.78
CA LEU A 93 -5.75 2.66 -7.18
C LEU A 93 -7.01 3.53 -7.27
N GLY A 94 -6.88 4.86 -7.16
CA GLY A 94 -7.99 5.80 -7.39
C GLY A 94 -8.51 5.74 -8.84
N GLY A 95 -7.60 5.55 -9.82
CA GLY A 95 -7.98 5.32 -11.21
C GLY A 95 -8.76 4.01 -11.40
N ALA A 96 -8.34 2.93 -10.73
CA ALA A 96 -9.05 1.64 -10.75
C ALA A 96 -10.45 1.76 -10.15
N ILE A 97 -10.59 2.41 -8.99
CA ILE A 97 -11.89 2.71 -8.37
C ILE A 97 -12.78 3.49 -9.34
N CYS A 98 -12.26 4.56 -9.95
CA CYS A 98 -13.01 5.38 -10.91
C CYS A 98 -13.50 4.56 -12.12
N ALA A 99 -12.70 3.61 -12.61
CA ALA A 99 -13.10 2.74 -13.73
C ALA A 99 -14.31 1.87 -13.38
N HIS A 100 -14.34 1.25 -12.19
CA HIS A 100 -15.48 0.43 -11.74
C HIS A 100 -16.71 1.28 -11.41
N VAL A 101 -16.53 2.45 -10.77
CA VAL A 101 -17.64 3.38 -10.50
C VAL A 101 -18.29 3.85 -11.80
N ARG A 102 -17.49 4.14 -12.84
CA ARG A 102 -17.99 4.62 -14.14
C ARG A 102 -18.93 3.64 -14.83
N ILE A 103 -18.73 2.34 -14.67
CA ILE A 103 -19.57 1.29 -15.25
C ILE A 103 -20.77 0.90 -14.36
N GLY A 104 -20.97 1.61 -13.24
CA GLY A 104 -22.08 1.38 -12.30
C GLY A 104 -21.83 0.26 -11.29
N GLU A 105 -20.61 -0.27 -11.21
CA GLU A 105 -20.23 -1.37 -10.32
C GLU A 105 -19.80 -0.87 -8.92
N LEU A 106 -20.68 -0.13 -8.26
CA LEU A 106 -20.44 0.35 -6.89
C LEU A 106 -20.40 -0.82 -5.90
N GLY A 107 -19.33 -0.89 -5.12
CA GLY A 107 -19.09 -1.95 -4.14
C GLY A 107 -18.57 -3.26 -4.76
N SER A 108 -18.04 -3.21 -5.98
CA SER A 108 -17.43 -4.38 -6.62
C SER A 108 -16.18 -4.86 -5.86
N PRO A 109 -15.86 -6.17 -5.90
CA PRO A 109 -14.66 -6.68 -5.25
C PRO A 109 -13.36 -5.93 -5.63
N PRO A 110 -13.11 -5.59 -6.91
CA PRO A 110 -11.92 -4.83 -7.30
C PRO A 110 -11.88 -3.42 -6.70
N GLU A 111 -13.03 -2.74 -6.57
CA GLU A 111 -13.14 -1.42 -5.93
C GLU A 111 -12.76 -1.51 -4.45
N ILE A 112 -13.35 -2.47 -3.72
CA ILE A 112 -13.09 -2.67 -2.29
C ILE A 112 -11.63 -3.05 -2.05
N ILE A 113 -11.09 -3.96 -2.86
CA ILE A 113 -9.67 -4.35 -2.78
C ILE A 113 -8.77 -3.14 -3.04
N SER A 114 -9.07 -2.32 -4.03
CA SER A 114 -8.30 -1.11 -4.34
C SER A 114 -8.33 -0.11 -3.17
N LEU A 115 -9.50 0.09 -2.56
CA LEU A 115 -9.64 0.96 -1.38
C LEU A 115 -8.84 0.43 -0.19
N LEU A 116 -8.93 -0.88 0.09
CA LEU A 116 -8.18 -1.52 1.17
C LEU A 116 -6.68 -1.43 0.94
N LEU A 117 -6.20 -1.69 -0.28
CA LEU A 117 -4.78 -1.55 -0.63
C LEU A 117 -4.30 -0.11 -0.47
N GLY A 118 -5.10 0.89 -0.84
CA GLY A 118 -4.77 2.30 -0.63
C GLY A 118 -4.64 2.64 0.86
N ALA A 119 -5.60 2.19 1.67
CA ALA A 119 -5.56 2.36 3.12
C ALA A 119 -4.35 1.64 3.75
N MET A 120 -4.05 0.42 3.32
CA MET A 120 -2.90 -0.35 3.79
C MET A 120 -1.57 0.28 3.39
N THR A 121 -1.50 0.90 2.21
CA THR A 121 -0.31 1.59 1.70
C THR A 121 0.14 2.69 2.65
N TRP A 122 -0.79 3.57 3.04
CA TRP A 122 -0.52 4.67 3.97
C TRP A 122 -0.50 4.22 5.43
N GLY A 123 -1.39 3.33 5.84
CA GLY A 123 -1.41 2.78 7.20
C GLY A 123 -0.12 2.04 7.55
N GLY A 124 0.45 1.30 6.59
CA GLY A 124 1.72 0.61 6.76
C GLY A 124 2.89 1.58 6.95
N LEU A 125 2.91 2.67 6.17
CA LEU A 125 3.89 3.76 6.32
C LEU A 125 3.72 4.50 7.65
N TYR A 126 2.49 4.85 8.02
CA TYR A 126 2.17 5.54 9.26
C TYR A 126 2.61 4.74 10.50
N ALA A 127 2.42 3.43 10.48
CA ALA A 127 2.81 2.55 11.58
C ALA A 127 4.35 2.44 11.70
N ARG A 128 5.09 2.43 10.58
CA ARG A 128 6.55 2.18 10.59
C ARG A 128 7.44 3.44 10.58
N ASP A 129 6.95 4.59 10.12
CA ASP A 129 7.77 5.81 9.94
C ASP A 129 7.25 6.99 10.77
N ALA A 130 8.07 7.45 11.72
CA ALA A 130 7.75 8.60 12.57
C ALA A 130 7.66 9.92 11.79
N ARG A 131 8.38 10.07 10.68
CA ARG A 131 8.35 11.27 9.82
C ARG A 131 7.01 11.39 9.12
N VAL A 132 6.45 10.27 8.65
CA VAL A 132 5.11 10.23 8.05
C VAL A 132 4.05 10.61 9.09
N ARG A 133 4.17 10.12 10.33
CA ARG A 133 3.27 10.54 11.43
C ARG A 133 3.37 12.02 11.77
N ALA A 134 4.57 12.60 11.68
CA ALA A 134 4.77 14.03 11.92
C ALA A 134 4.13 14.91 10.83
N LEU A 135 4.10 14.43 9.58
CA LEU A 135 3.46 15.14 8.45
C LEU A 135 1.94 14.99 8.42
N LEU A 136 1.40 13.85 8.86
CA LEU A 136 -0.03 13.55 8.86
C LEU A 136 -0.51 13.26 10.28
N PRO A 137 -0.59 14.26 11.18
CA PRO A 137 -1.09 14.03 12.52
C PRO A 137 -2.58 13.66 12.47
N LEU A 138 -2.89 12.38 12.72
CA LEU A 138 -4.25 11.99 13.04
C LEU A 138 -4.60 12.68 14.37
N ILE A 139 -5.72 13.39 14.39
CA ILE A 139 -6.14 14.27 15.49
C ILE A 139 -5.97 13.55 16.84
N ARG A 140 -5.40 14.27 17.81
CA ARG A 140 -5.08 13.78 19.16
C ARG A 140 -6.33 13.45 19.96
#